data_AF-A0A2G5UJ40-F1
#
_entry.id   AF-A0A2G5UJ40-F1
#
_cell.length_a   1.000
_cell.length_b   1.000
_cell.length_c   1.000
_cell.angle_alpha   90.00
_cell.angle_beta   90.00
_cell.angle_gamma   90.00
#
_symmetry.space_group_name_H-M   'P 1'
#
loop_
_entity.id
_entity.type
_entity.pdbx_description
1 polymer ?
#
loop_
_entity_poly.entity_id
_entity_poly.type
_entity_poly.pdbx_seq_one_letter_code
_entity_poly.pdbx_strand_id
1 'polypeptide(L)'
;MFSIKDPKVQMLLAVMRSDRAYEYDMDLYNFDQAYLKMKSLKYIFSKTTKDQRILRCKRIHKHLQEILKPTAKFDYAMTDEELLKRYKSIKTRDAEVDKLFEYQEPYLHPWRPVFRACKRAKTALIERCESVIKKIGKKNKEEK
;
A
#
# COMPACT_ATOMS: atom_id res chain seq x y z
N MET A 1 28.04 -10.38 -10.47
CA MET A 1 26.75 -11.11 -10.35
C MET A 1 26.32 -11.05 -8.89
N PHE A 2 25.30 -10.28 -8.53
CA PHE A 2 24.86 -10.19 -7.13
C PHE A 2 24.05 -11.44 -6.75
N SER A 3 24.40 -12.06 -5.62
CA SER A 3 23.71 -13.27 -5.14
C SER A 3 22.33 -12.91 -4.59
N ILE A 4 21.29 -13.64 -5.00
CA ILE A 4 19.93 -13.50 -4.45
C ILE A 4 19.88 -13.86 -2.94
N LYS A 5 20.95 -14.45 -2.41
CA LYS A 5 21.14 -14.70 -0.97
C LYS A 5 21.68 -13.48 -0.21
N ASP A 6 22.10 -12.42 -0.90
CA ASP A 6 22.58 -11.19 -0.27
C ASP A 6 21.43 -10.51 0.49
N PRO A 7 21.57 -10.31 1.81
CA PRO A 7 20.61 -9.62 2.66
C PRO A 7 20.17 -8.24 2.16
N LYS A 8 21.12 -7.47 1.62
CA LYS A 8 20.88 -6.12 1.08
C LYS A 8 20.00 -6.19 -0.15
N VAL A 9 20.29 -7.13 -1.05
CA VAL A 9 19.50 -7.38 -2.27
C VAL A 9 18.07 -7.83 -1.90
N GLN A 10 17.92 -8.69 -0.89
CA GLN A 10 16.59 -9.10 -0.42
C GLN A 10 15.78 -7.96 0.19
N MET A 11 16.42 -7.11 1.01
CA MET A 11 15.78 -5.94 1.60
C MET A 11 15.36 -4.93 0.53
N LEU A 12 16.20 -4.67 -0.47
CA LEU A 12 15.86 -3.82 -1.62
C LEU A 12 14.65 -4.37 -2.38
N LEU A 13 14.62 -5.67 -2.68
CA LEU A 13 13.49 -6.31 -3.34
C LEU A 13 12.21 -6.23 -2.50
N ALA A 14 12.30 -6.34 -1.18
CA ALA A 14 11.17 -6.19 -0.28
C ALA A 14 10.61 -4.76 -0.30
N VAL A 15 11.47 -3.75 -0.27
CA VAL A 15 11.08 -2.34 -0.40
C VAL A 15 10.41 -2.08 -1.75
N MET A 16 11.02 -2.49 -2.86
CA MET A 16 10.45 -2.32 -4.21
C MET A 16 9.06 -2.96 -4.35
N ARG A 17 8.90 -4.19 -3.83
CA ARG A 17 7.61 -4.90 -3.87
C ARG A 17 6.59 -4.23 -2.96
N SER A 18 7.00 -3.76 -1.79
CA SER A 18 6.12 -3.07 -0.86
C SER A 18 5.64 -1.73 -1.42
N ASP A 19 6.52 -0.98 -2.07
CA ASP A 19 6.19 0.32 -2.67
C ASP A 19 5.16 0.13 -3.80
N ARG A 20 5.41 -0.79 -4.75
CA ARG A 20 4.43 -1.12 -5.81
C ARG A 20 3.09 -1.62 -5.27
N ALA A 21 3.10 -2.47 -4.25
CA ALA A 21 1.87 -2.96 -3.64
C ALA A 21 1.08 -1.83 -2.99
N TYR A 22 1.77 -0.92 -2.27
CA TYR A 22 1.14 0.23 -1.65
C TYR A 22 0.49 1.16 -2.68
N GLU A 23 1.17 1.45 -3.80
CA GLU A 23 0.60 2.23 -4.90
C GLU A 23 -0.71 1.61 -5.41
N TYR A 24 -0.68 0.32 -5.72
CA TYR A 24 -1.86 -0.43 -6.18
C TYR A 24 -3.01 -0.40 -5.17
N ASP A 25 -2.72 -0.60 -3.89
CA ASP A 25 -3.73 -0.60 -2.82
C ASP A 25 -4.39 0.79 -2.68
N MET A 26 -3.62 1.87 -2.82
CA MET A 26 -4.14 3.24 -2.76
C MET A 26 -5.00 3.61 -3.98
N ASP A 27 -4.61 3.16 -5.18
CA ASP A 27 -5.42 3.34 -6.38
C ASP A 27 -6.76 2.62 -6.24
N LEU A 28 -6.73 1.37 -5.78
CA LEU A 28 -7.93 0.57 -5.54
C LEU A 28 -8.85 1.22 -4.51
N TYR A 29 -8.30 1.69 -3.38
CA TYR A 29 -9.08 2.39 -2.35
C TYR A 29 -9.78 3.64 -2.92
N ASN A 30 -9.06 4.48 -3.67
CA ASN A 30 -9.63 5.70 -4.23
C ASN A 30 -10.69 5.40 -5.30
N PHE A 31 -10.49 4.34 -6.09
CA PHE A 31 -11.47 3.88 -7.07
C PHE A 31 -12.77 3.43 -6.40
N ASP A 32 -12.67 2.62 -5.34
CA ASP A 32 -13.82 2.17 -4.56
C ASP A 32 -14.58 3.36 -3.94
N GLN A 33 -13.87 4.33 -3.36
CA GLN A 33 -14.50 5.53 -2.80
C GLN A 33 -15.23 6.33 -3.87
N ALA A 34 -14.63 6.56 -5.05
CA ALA A 34 -15.28 7.24 -6.16
C ALA A 34 -16.55 6.51 -6.62
N TYR A 35 -16.45 5.18 -6.79
CA TYR A 35 -17.57 4.31 -7.17
C TYR A 35 -18.73 4.38 -6.17
N LEU A 36 -18.46 4.23 -4.87
CA LEU A 36 -19.47 4.31 -3.81
C LEU A 36 -20.18 5.67 -3.80
N LYS A 37 -19.43 6.77 -3.95
CA LYS A 37 -20.02 8.11 -4.02
C LYS A 37 -20.87 8.27 -5.28
N MET A 38 -20.44 7.78 -6.44
CA MET A 38 -21.24 7.79 -7.68
C MET A 38 -22.52 6.95 -7.55
N LYS A 39 -22.42 5.74 -7.01
CA LYS A 39 -23.57 4.86 -6.73
C LYS A 39 -24.58 5.55 -5.79
N SER A 40 -24.09 6.20 -4.74
CA SER A 40 -24.93 6.96 -3.81
C SER A 40 -25.61 8.16 -4.48
N LEU A 41 -24.95 8.82 -5.44
CA LEU A 41 -25.55 9.91 -6.19
C LEU A 41 -26.71 9.41 -7.06
N LYS A 42 -26.52 8.31 -7.81
CA LYS A 42 -27.56 7.71 -8.66
C LYS A 42 -28.88 7.50 -7.91
N TYR A 43 -28.82 7.08 -6.65
CA TYR A 43 -30.01 6.79 -5.83
C TYR A 43 -30.67 8.03 -5.21
N ILE A 44 -29.92 9.12 -4.99
CA ILE A 44 -30.36 10.26 -4.16
C ILE A 44 -30.43 11.56 -4.99
N PHE A 45 -30.22 11.52 -6.31
CA PHE A 45 -30.22 12.71 -7.17
C PHE A 45 -31.53 13.50 -7.10
N SER A 46 -32.67 12.82 -6.93
CA SER A 46 -33.99 13.44 -6.73
C SER A 46 -34.29 13.88 -5.29
N LYS A 47 -33.49 13.43 -4.30
CA LYS A 47 -33.74 13.62 -2.86
C LYS A 47 -32.67 14.48 -2.16
N THR A 48 -31.74 15.07 -2.92
CA THR A 48 -30.66 15.91 -2.40
C THR A 48 -30.77 17.34 -2.90
N THR A 49 -30.32 18.30 -2.09
CA THR A 49 -30.25 19.72 -2.50
C THR A 49 -29.14 19.96 -3.53
N LYS A 50 -29.18 21.11 -4.22
CA LYS A 50 -28.13 21.53 -5.16
C LYS A 50 -26.75 21.52 -4.50
N ASP A 51 -26.64 22.05 -3.28
CA ASP A 51 -25.36 22.14 -2.56
C ASP A 51 -24.82 20.75 -2.16
N GLN A 52 -25.70 19.83 -1.75
CA GLN A 52 -25.31 18.46 -1.47
C GLN A 52 -24.78 17.74 -2.72
N ARG A 53 -25.40 17.96 -3.88
CA ARG A 53 -24.92 17.42 -5.16
C ARG A 53 -23.54 17.97 -5.49
N ILE A 54 -23.33 19.29 -5.38
CA ILE A 54 -22.04 19.94 -5.60
C ILE A 54 -20.97 19.36 -4.67
N LEU A 55 -21.27 19.20 -3.37
CA LEU A 55 -20.32 18.62 -2.40
C LEU A 55 -19.93 17.18 -2.77
N ARG A 56 -20.90 16.35 -3.20
CA ARG A 56 -20.62 14.97 -3.63
C ARG A 56 -19.77 14.93 -4.90
N CYS A 57 -20.06 15.79 -5.88
CA CYS A 57 -19.24 15.91 -7.08
C CYS A 57 -17.79 16.33 -6.76
N LYS A 58 -17.59 17.30 -5.85
CA LYS A 58 -16.25 17.69 -5.38
C LYS A 58 -15.48 16.52 -4.75
N ARG A 59 -16.16 15.68 -3.95
CA ARG A 59 -15.54 14.49 -3.33
C ARG A 59 -15.13 13.44 -4.37
N ILE A 60 -15.99 13.15 -5.35
CA ILE A 60 -15.65 12.23 -6.45
C ILE A 60 -14.47 12.78 -7.25
N HIS A 61 -14.52 14.07 -7.62
CA HIS A 61 -13.44 14.71 -8.35
C HIS A 61 -12.10 14.59 -7.62
N LYS A 62 -12.09 14.80 -6.29
CA LYS A 62 -10.90 14.59 -5.46
C LYS A 62 -10.36 13.16 -5.58
N HIS A 63 -11.20 12.13 -5.41
CA HIS A 63 -10.76 10.74 -5.52
C HIS A 63 -10.23 10.40 -6.92
N LEU A 64 -10.88 10.89 -7.97
CA LEU A 64 -10.38 10.73 -9.35
C LEU A 64 -9.04 11.43 -9.56
N GLN A 65 -8.85 12.63 -8.99
CA GLN A 65 -7.55 13.30 -9.02
C GLN A 65 -6.48 12.52 -8.27
N GLU A 66 -6.78 11.88 -7.13
CA GLU A 66 -5.80 11.03 -6.44
C GLU A 66 -5.36 9.82 -7.28
N ILE A 67 -6.28 9.18 -8.02
CA ILE A 67 -5.95 8.06 -8.94
C ILE A 67 -5.10 8.54 -10.12
N LEU A 68 -5.39 9.73 -10.64
CA LEU A 68 -4.69 10.28 -11.80
C LEU A 68 -3.37 10.97 -11.42
N LYS A 69 -3.08 11.14 -10.11
CA LYS A 69 -1.81 11.73 -9.69
C LYS A 69 -0.69 10.77 -10.06
N PRO A 70 0.38 11.26 -10.71
CA PRO A 70 1.54 10.44 -11.00
C PRO A 70 2.07 9.87 -9.69
N THR A 71 2.20 8.55 -9.65
CA THR A 71 2.80 7.89 -8.50
C THR A 71 4.25 8.33 -8.35
N ALA A 72 4.67 8.51 -7.10
CA ALA A 72 6.01 9.02 -6.82
C ALA A 72 7.03 8.08 -7.48
N LYS A 73 7.94 8.63 -8.31
CA LYS A 73 9.04 7.82 -8.83
C LYS A 73 9.93 7.43 -7.66
N PHE A 74 9.86 6.17 -7.28
CA PHE A 74 10.73 5.60 -6.27
C PHE A 74 12.13 5.49 -6.85
N ASP A 75 13.03 6.40 -6.44
CA ASP A 75 14.45 6.18 -6.63
C ASP A 75 14.89 5.05 -5.68
N TYR A 76 15.44 4.00 -6.29
CA TYR A 76 15.95 2.81 -5.60
C TYR A 76 17.49 2.82 -5.50
N ALA A 77 18.15 3.84 -6.06
CA ALA A 77 19.54 4.15 -5.76
C ALA A 77 19.60 4.87 -4.40
N MET A 78 19.65 4.09 -3.32
CA MET A 78 19.64 4.59 -1.95
C MET A 78 20.80 4.02 -1.14
N THR A 79 21.25 4.77 -0.15
CA THR A 79 22.23 4.32 0.85
C THR A 79 21.65 3.21 1.73
N ASP A 80 22.52 2.49 2.44
CA ASP A 80 22.09 1.40 3.34
C ASP A 80 21.22 1.90 4.49
N GLU A 81 21.48 3.12 4.97
CA GLU A 81 20.70 3.78 6.02
C GLU A 81 19.30 4.18 5.56
N GLU A 82 19.20 4.74 4.35
CA GLU A 82 17.92 5.05 3.71
C GLU A 82 17.11 3.79 3.42
N LEU A 83 17.77 2.74 2.92
CA LEU A 83 17.14 1.45 2.66
C LEU A 83 16.56 0.86 3.94
N LEU A 84 17.33 0.88 5.04
CA LEU A 84 16.88 0.41 6.34
C LEU A 84 15.71 1.25 6.89
N LYS A 85 15.76 2.58 6.73
CA LYS A 85 14.68 3.48 7.15
C LYS A 85 13.39 3.21 6.38
N ARG A 86 13.48 3.06 5.05
CA ARG A 86 12.33 2.78 4.17
C ARG A 86 11.76 1.38 4.41
N TYR A 87 12.62 0.41 4.70
CA TYR A 87 12.22 -0.93 5.10
C TYR A 87 11.44 -0.90 6.44
N LYS A 88 11.94 -0.17 7.44
CA LYS A 88 11.24 -0.03 8.74
C LYS A 88 9.88 0.65 8.62
N SER A 89 9.68 1.55 7.66
CA SER A 89 8.40 2.24 7.46
C SER A 89 7.34 1.39 6.76
N ILE A 90 7.69 0.23 6.18
CA ILE A 90 6.73 -0.68 5.52
C ILE A 90 5.59 -1.04 6.48
N LYS A 91 5.90 -1.42 7.73
CA LYS A 91 4.88 -1.81 8.72
C LYS A 91 3.89 -0.70 9.04
N THR A 92 4.37 0.55 9.13
CA THR A 92 3.51 1.71 9.39
C THR A 92 2.55 1.95 8.24
N ARG A 93 3.06 1.94 6.99
CA ARG A 93 2.22 2.11 5.80
C ARG A 93 1.19 0.99 5.65
N ASP A 94 1.57 -0.25 5.96
CA ASP A 94 0.65 -1.38 5.91
C ASP A 94 -0.50 -1.22 6.91
N ALA A 95 -0.21 -0.76 8.13
CA ALA A 95 -1.24 -0.48 9.13
C ALA A 95 -2.17 0.68 8.73
N GLU A 96 -1.66 1.67 8.01
CA GLU A 96 -2.48 2.77 7.46
C GLU A 96 -3.44 2.26 6.39
N VAL A 97 -2.94 1.46 5.44
CA VAL A 97 -3.77 0.83 4.40
C VAL A 97 -4.84 -0.07 5.03
N ASP A 98 -4.49 -0.90 6.02
CA ASP A 98 -5.45 -1.76 6.70
C ASP A 98 -6.63 -0.98 7.28
N LYS A 99 -6.37 0.15 7.96
CA LYS A 99 -7.42 1.01 8.50
C LYS A 99 -8.34 1.57 7.41
N LEU A 100 -7.83 1.86 6.22
CA LEU A 100 -8.66 2.35 5.10
C LEU A 100 -9.65 1.28 4.62
N PHE A 101 -9.27 0.00 4.67
CA PHE A 101 -10.07 -1.13 4.20
C PHE A 101 -10.90 -1.84 5.30
N GLU A 102 -10.64 -1.57 6.57
CA GLU A 102 -11.44 -2.07 7.71
C GLU A 102 -12.89 -1.58 7.65
N TYR A 103 -13.10 -0.33 7.23
CA TYR A 103 -14.41 0.33 7.19
C TYR A 103 -15.15 0.21 5.86
N GLN A 104 -14.68 -0.62 4.92
CA GLN A 104 -15.44 -0.86 3.70
C GLN A 104 -16.72 -1.65 4.01
N GLU A 105 -17.88 -1.10 3.61
CA GLU A 105 -19.17 -1.76 3.77
C GLU A 105 -19.14 -3.17 3.18
N PRO A 106 -19.76 -4.17 3.85
CA PRO A 106 -19.72 -5.59 3.46
C PRO A 106 -20.36 -5.91 2.09
N TYR A 107 -20.93 -4.91 1.41
CA TYR A 107 -21.63 -5.07 0.13
C TYR A 107 -20.73 -4.99 -1.13
N LEU A 108 -19.40 -4.95 -0.98
CA LEU A 108 -18.45 -4.94 -2.10
C LEU A 108 -17.91 -6.35 -2.45
N HIS A 109 -17.87 -6.62 -3.76
CA HIS A 109 -17.45 -7.84 -4.46
C HIS A 109 -15.91 -8.11 -4.32
N PRO A 110 -15.32 -9.19 -4.91
CA PRO A 110 -14.31 -10.08 -4.31
C PRO A 110 -12.85 -9.58 -4.28
N TRP A 111 -12.60 -8.27 -4.24
CA TRP A 111 -11.23 -7.75 -4.17
C TRP A 111 -10.56 -8.02 -2.82
N ARG A 112 -11.35 -8.19 -1.74
CA ARG A 112 -10.85 -8.58 -0.42
C ARG A 112 -10.01 -9.87 -0.44
N PRO A 113 -10.45 -10.96 -1.10
CA PRO A 113 -9.63 -12.14 -1.36
C PRO A 113 -8.28 -11.85 -2.03
N VAL A 114 -8.27 -11.04 -3.11
CA VAL A 114 -7.04 -10.69 -3.85
C VAL A 114 -6.11 -9.85 -2.97
N PHE A 115 -6.64 -8.84 -2.30
CA PHE A 115 -5.92 -8.03 -1.31
C PHE A 115 -5.29 -8.89 -0.21
N ARG A 116 -6.05 -9.82 0.37
CA ARG A 116 -5.54 -10.75 1.40
C ARG A 116 -4.43 -11.66 0.87
N ALA A 117 -4.54 -12.14 -0.37
CA ALA A 117 -3.51 -12.97 -1.00
C ALA A 117 -2.21 -12.19 -1.23
N CYS A 118 -2.31 -10.99 -1.82
CA CYS A 118 -1.19 -10.08 -2.03
C CYS A 118 -0.50 -9.73 -0.70
N LYS A 119 -1.30 -9.42 0.33
CA LYS A 119 -0.82 -9.14 1.68
C LYS A 119 -0.03 -10.31 2.29
N ARG A 120 -0.57 -11.54 2.24
CA ARG A 120 0.13 -12.73 2.76
C ARG A 120 1.48 -12.94 2.08
N ALA A 121 1.55 -12.80 0.76
CA ALA A 121 2.79 -12.92 0.01
C ALA A 121 3.82 -11.83 0.41
N LYS A 122 3.35 -10.59 0.63
CA LYS A 122 4.19 -9.48 1.09
C LYS A 122 4.70 -9.70 2.52
N THR A 123 3.85 -10.10 3.46
CA THR A 123 4.25 -10.38 4.86
C THR A 123 5.29 -11.49 4.93
N ALA A 124 5.12 -12.59 4.21
CA ALA A 124 6.08 -13.68 4.17
C ALA A 124 7.47 -13.23 3.67
N LEU A 125 7.51 -12.29 2.72
CA LEU A 125 8.76 -11.71 2.23
C LEU A 125 9.45 -10.85 3.30
N ILE A 126 8.70 -10.04 4.03
CA ILE A 126 9.21 -9.19 5.12
C ILE A 126 9.78 -10.06 6.24
N GLU A 127 9.04 -11.07 6.70
CA GLU A 127 9.48 -12.00 7.76
C GLU A 127 10.79 -12.71 7.38
N ARG A 128 10.91 -13.12 6.11
CA ARG A 128 12.15 -13.70 5.58
C ARG A 128 13.31 -12.72 5.65
N CYS A 129 13.10 -11.46 5.27
CA CYS A 129 14.14 -10.43 5.35
C CYS A 129 14.55 -10.14 6.80
N GLU A 130 13.59 -10.03 7.74
CA GLU A 130 13.89 -9.84 9.17
C GLU A 130 14.70 -10.99 9.75
N SER A 131 14.37 -12.23 9.37
CA SER A 131 15.11 -13.43 9.78
C SER A 131 16.56 -13.40 9.28
N VAL A 132 16.77 -13.00 8.03
CA VAL A 132 18.11 -12.87 7.44
C VAL A 132 18.91 -11.74 8.11
N ILE A 133 18.31 -10.57 8.34
CA ILE A 133 18.95 -9.45 9.08
C ILE A 133 19.40 -9.90 10.48
N LYS A 134 18.52 -10.60 11.21
CA LYS A 134 18.85 -11.14 12.55
C LYS A 134 20.01 -12.14 12.51
N LYS A 135 20.10 -12.99 11.48
CA LYS A 135 21.18 -13.97 11.33
C LYS A 135 22.55 -13.33 11.08
N ILE A 136 22.62 -12.25 10.30
CA ILE A 136 23.87 -11.52 10.06
C ILE A 136 24.31 -10.78 11.33
N GLY A 137 23.36 -10.12 12.01
CA GLY A 137 23.64 -9.42 13.26
C GLY A 137 24.11 -10.35 14.40
N LYS A 138 23.73 -11.63 14.36
CA LYS A 138 24.25 -12.65 15.29
C LYS A 138 25.66 -13.12 14.92
N LYS A 139 25.94 -13.41 13.65
CA LYS A 139 27.29 -13.79 13.20
C LYS A 139 28.36 -12.74 13.55
N ASN A 140 28.05 -11.46 13.36
CA ASN A 140 28.98 -10.37 13.68
C ASN A 140 29.22 -10.17 15.20
N LYS A 141 28.41 -10.82 16.06
CA LYS A 141 28.60 -10.81 17.53
C LYS A 141 29.36 -12.05 18.03
N GLU A 142 29.41 -13.13 17.25
CA GLU A 142 30.12 -14.36 17.60
C GLU A 142 31.59 -14.34 17.11
N GLU A 143 31.96 -13.40 16.23
CA GLU A 143 33.33 -13.17 15.74
C GLU A 143 34.07 -12.01 16.46
N LYS A 144 33.57 -11.56 17.62
CA LYS A 144 34.23 -10.61 18.53
C LYS A 144 34.49 -11.27 19.87
#